data_AF-A0A517VWN2-F1
#
_entry.id   AF-A0A517VWN2-F1
#
_cell.length_a   1.000
_cell.length_b   1.000
_cell.length_c   1.000
_cell.angle_alpha   90.00
_cell.angle_beta   90.00
_cell.angle_gamma   90.00
#
_symmetry.space_group_name_H-M   'P 1'
#
loop_
_entity.id
_entity.type
_entity.pdbx_description
1 polymer ?
#
loop_
_entity_poly.entity_id
_entity_poly.type
_entity_poly.pdbx_seq_one_letter_code
_entity_poly.pdbx_strand_id
1 'polypeptide(L)'
;MKHVPCFYLITVLILVIVTGNVRVIYAQSPEVTKSAQKTPLRPRQPGGYLNATLGTYLTIEGVLYEGNGKVESNTIVIDTVDGKKLEKTILIKVDNVRLPTKTRCILKGYELGRMVGRPPAEYALYKELGKNPAELAERDAVPWHWRPYFVPMIVVEPQGLKTTTNWGITK
;
A
#
# COMPACT_ATOMS: atom_id res chain seq x y z
N MET A 1 -10.02 12.87 26.44
CA MET A 1 -11.16 13.82 26.51
C MET A 1 -11.65 14.06 25.09
N LYS A 2 -12.90 13.69 24.80
CA LYS A 2 -13.51 13.78 23.46
C LYS A 2 -14.31 15.08 23.40
N HIS A 3 -13.94 16.00 22.50
CA HIS A 3 -14.77 17.17 22.20
C HIS A 3 -15.73 16.81 21.08
N VAL A 4 -17.04 16.82 21.37
CA VAL A 4 -18.11 16.76 20.36
C VAL A 4 -18.66 18.19 20.23
N PRO A 5 -18.72 18.79 19.03
CA PRO A 5 -19.34 20.09 18.86
C PRO A 5 -20.88 19.96 18.88
N CYS A 6 -21.47 20.80 19.72
CA CYS A 6 -22.90 21.00 19.89
C CYS A 6 -23.44 21.77 18.67
N PHE A 7 -24.25 21.11 17.83
CA PHE A 7 -25.01 21.78 16.77
C PHE A 7 -26.31 22.32 17.37
N TYR A 8 -26.45 23.64 17.41
CA TYR A 8 -27.71 24.32 17.72
C TYR A 8 -28.71 24.08 16.58
N LEU A 9 -29.75 23.29 16.82
CA LEU A 9 -30.96 23.28 16.00
C LEU A 9 -31.80 24.50 16.40
N ILE A 10 -31.91 25.50 15.52
CA ILE A 10 -32.87 26.60 15.69
C ILE A 10 -34.22 26.08 15.17
N THR A 11 -35.11 25.69 16.08
CA THR A 11 -36.50 25.35 15.77
C THR A 11 -37.33 26.64 15.80
N VAL A 12 -37.80 27.10 14.63
CA VAL A 12 -38.71 28.25 14.55
C VAL A 12 -40.15 27.76 14.78
N LEU A 13 -40.77 28.19 15.87
CA LEU A 13 -42.16 27.90 16.21
C LEU A 13 -43.05 29.03 15.67
N ILE A 14 -43.93 28.73 14.71
CA ILE A 14 -44.93 29.69 14.22
C ILE A 14 -46.27 29.36 14.88
N LEU A 15 -46.76 30.26 15.72
CA LEU A 15 -48.05 30.16 16.39
C LEU A 15 -49.11 30.89 15.55
N VAL A 16 -50.08 30.15 15.01
CA VAL A 16 -51.24 30.74 14.32
C VAL A 16 -52.48 30.52 15.20
N ILE A 17 -53.06 31.62 15.69
CA ILE A 17 -54.28 31.58 16.52
C ILE A 17 -55.48 31.88 15.62
N VAL A 18 -56.27 30.85 15.31
CA VAL A 18 -57.60 31.02 14.71
C VAL A 18 -58.61 30.34 15.64
N THR A 19 -59.45 31.18 16.26
CA THR A 19 -60.68 30.84 17.00
C THR A 19 -60.72 29.44 17.61
N GLY A 20 -60.18 29.31 18.83
CA GLY A 20 -60.59 28.29 19.80
C GLY A 20 -59.96 26.90 19.70
N ASN A 21 -59.13 26.60 18.69
CA ASN A 21 -58.40 25.32 18.62
C ASN A 21 -56.92 25.55 18.29
N VAL A 22 -56.05 25.43 19.29
CA VAL A 22 -54.59 25.54 19.12
C VAL A 22 -54.08 24.27 18.43
N ARG A 23 -53.62 24.39 17.19
CA ARG A 23 -52.85 23.33 16.50
C ARG A 23 -51.42 23.80 16.31
N VAL A 24 -50.47 23.07 16.88
CA VAL A 24 -49.04 23.28 16.64
C VAL A 24 -48.69 22.67 15.29
N ILE A 25 -48.34 23.49 14.31
CA ILE A 25 -47.86 23.03 13.01
C ILE A 25 -46.33 23.13 13.03
N TYR A 26 -45.65 21.99 13.10
CA TYR A 26 -44.21 21.93 12.96
C TYR A 26 -43.87 22.10 11.47
N ALA A 27 -43.28 23.23 11.09
CA ALA A 27 -42.68 23.38 9.78
C ALA A 27 -41.42 22.50 9.74
N GLN A 28 -41.49 21.40 8.98
CA GLN A 28 -40.30 20.61 8.71
C GLN A 28 -39.34 21.47 7.89
N SER A 29 -38.16 21.73 8.47
CA SER A 29 -37.06 22.37 7.76
C SER A 29 -36.78 21.60 6.47
N PRO A 30 -36.58 22.27 5.32
CA PRO A 30 -36.25 21.57 4.09
C PRO A 30 -35.00 20.72 4.32
N GLU A 31 -35.09 19.43 4.04
CA GLU A 31 -33.94 18.54 4.07
C GLU A 31 -32.91 19.09 3.08
N VAL A 32 -31.81 19.61 3.62
CA VAL A 32 -30.64 19.97 2.83
C VAL A 32 -30.14 18.66 2.21
N THR A 33 -30.53 18.43 0.96
CA THR A 33 -30.04 17.31 0.16
C THR A 33 -28.55 17.52 0.01
N LYS A 34 -27.75 16.89 0.89
CA LYS A 34 -26.29 16.85 0.76
C LYS A 34 -26.00 16.21 -0.58
N SER A 35 -25.72 17.02 -1.60
CA SER A 35 -25.19 16.53 -2.86
C SER A 35 -23.97 15.68 -2.50
N ALA A 36 -24.01 14.40 -2.85
CA ALA A 36 -22.91 13.48 -2.61
C ALA A 36 -21.67 14.06 -3.30
N GLN A 37 -20.79 14.72 -2.53
CA GLN A 37 -19.49 15.13 -3.03
C GLN A 37 -18.78 13.86 -3.44
N LYS A 38 -18.63 13.68 -4.75
CA LYS A 38 -17.91 12.57 -5.36
C LYS A 38 -16.48 12.67 -4.85
N THR A 39 -16.14 11.89 -3.82
CA THR A 39 -14.79 11.86 -3.25
C THR A 39 -13.82 11.69 -4.42
N PRO A 40 -12.83 12.59 -4.59
CA PRO A 40 -11.88 12.47 -5.68
C PRO A 40 -11.30 11.06 -5.63
N LEU A 41 -11.41 10.34 -6.75
CA LEU A 41 -10.84 9.01 -6.90
C LEU A 41 -9.34 9.14 -6.67
N ARG A 42 -8.87 8.78 -5.47
CA ARG A 42 -7.45 8.65 -5.22
C ARG A 42 -6.94 7.60 -6.20
N PRO A 43 -5.83 7.84 -6.90
CA PRO A 43 -5.24 6.81 -7.74
C PRO A 43 -5.06 5.57 -6.88
N ARG A 44 -5.53 4.42 -7.38
CA ARG A 44 -5.41 3.14 -6.68
C ARG A 44 -3.92 2.92 -6.45
N GLN A 45 -3.48 3.02 -5.19
CA GLN A 45 -2.11 2.67 -4.84
C GLN A 45 -1.85 1.25 -5.36
N PRO A 46 -0.67 0.97 -5.93
CA PRO A 46 -0.32 -0.40 -6.27
C PRO A 46 -0.58 -1.28 -5.04
N GLY A 47 -1.47 -2.26 -5.20
CA GLY A 47 -1.76 -3.18 -4.10
C GLY A 47 -0.53 -4.02 -3.79
N GLY A 48 -0.44 -4.52 -2.55
CA GLY A 48 0.54 -5.56 -2.24
C GLY A 48 0.23 -6.84 -3.01
N TYR A 49 1.28 -7.56 -3.40
CA TYR A 49 1.20 -8.88 -4.02
C TYR A 49 0.76 -9.94 -3.01
N LEU A 50 0.94 -9.70 -1.71
CA LEU A 50 0.59 -10.65 -0.65
C LEU A 50 -0.88 -10.57 -0.20
N ASN A 51 -1.78 -10.05 -1.05
CA ASN A 51 -3.20 -9.82 -0.75
C ASN A 51 -3.44 -8.93 0.49
N ALA A 52 -2.49 -8.06 0.82
CA ALA A 52 -2.57 -7.09 1.91
C ALA A 52 -2.22 -5.69 1.41
N THR A 53 -2.60 -4.66 2.18
CA THR A 53 -2.15 -3.30 1.91
C THR A 53 -0.65 -3.19 2.18
N LEU A 54 0.08 -2.43 1.37
CA LEU A 54 1.50 -2.14 1.63
C LEU A 54 1.69 -1.59 3.04
N GLY A 55 2.78 -2.00 3.70
CA GLY A 55 3.06 -1.65 5.09
C GLY A 55 2.30 -2.48 6.14
N THR A 56 1.41 -3.39 5.73
CA THR A 56 0.77 -4.32 6.67
C THR A 56 1.82 -5.25 7.26
N TYR A 57 1.79 -5.42 8.59
CA TYR A 57 2.65 -6.36 9.28
C TYR A 57 2.16 -7.80 9.05
N LEU A 58 3.00 -8.62 8.43
CA LEU A 58 2.69 -9.97 7.98
C LEU A 58 3.77 -10.95 8.44
N THR A 59 3.40 -12.21 8.57
CA THR A 59 4.32 -13.35 8.62
C THR A 59 4.31 -14.04 7.26
N ILE A 60 5.45 -14.12 6.60
CA ILE A 60 5.61 -14.89 5.36
C ILE A 60 6.47 -16.11 5.61
N GLU A 61 6.21 -17.17 4.86
CA GLU A 61 7.05 -18.35 4.86
C GLU A 61 7.34 -18.82 3.45
N GLY A 62 8.56 -19.29 3.25
CA GLY A 62 9.00 -19.74 1.93
C GLY A 62 10.43 -20.22 1.90
N VAL A 63 10.93 -20.47 0.69
CA VAL A 63 12.31 -20.89 0.44
C VAL A 63 12.94 -19.96 -0.59
N LEU A 64 14.26 -19.75 -0.51
CA LEU A 64 14.97 -19.03 -1.55
C LEU A 64 14.70 -19.68 -2.92
N TYR A 65 14.40 -18.88 -3.93
CA TYR A 65 14.26 -19.37 -5.30
C TYR A 65 15.62 -19.79 -5.86
N GLU A 66 15.72 -21.04 -6.31
CA GLU A 66 16.94 -21.62 -6.89
C GLU A 66 16.73 -22.12 -8.33
N GLY A 67 15.64 -21.71 -9.00
CA GLY A 67 15.37 -22.15 -10.37
C GLY A 67 16.27 -21.49 -11.42
N ASN A 68 16.31 -22.07 -12.61
CA ASN A 68 17.09 -21.56 -13.76
C ASN A 68 16.49 -20.29 -14.41
N GLY A 69 15.54 -19.63 -13.74
CA GLY A 69 14.89 -18.42 -14.23
C GLY A 69 15.71 -17.16 -13.96
N LYS A 70 15.48 -16.11 -14.76
CA LYS A 70 16.03 -14.77 -14.51
C LYS A 70 15.23 -14.09 -13.41
N VAL A 71 15.54 -14.40 -12.15
CA VAL A 71 15.00 -13.68 -10.99
C VAL A 71 16.09 -12.85 -10.33
N GLU A 72 15.68 -11.80 -9.60
CA GLU A 72 16.63 -11.07 -8.76
C GLU A 72 17.18 -11.99 -7.67
N SER A 73 18.44 -11.77 -7.29
CA SER A 73 19.02 -12.41 -6.10
C SER A 73 18.14 -12.16 -4.88
N ASN A 74 18.09 -13.12 -3.96
CA ASN A 74 17.33 -13.00 -2.72
C ASN A 74 15.81 -12.95 -2.92
N THR A 75 15.33 -13.54 -4.01
CA THR A 75 13.90 -13.78 -4.23
C THR A 75 13.46 -15.02 -3.45
N ILE A 76 12.42 -14.88 -2.63
CA ILE A 76 11.80 -16.00 -1.91
C ILE A 76 10.56 -16.47 -2.65
N VAL A 77 10.36 -17.79 -2.70
CA VAL A 77 9.12 -18.43 -3.12
C VAL A 77 8.24 -18.60 -1.90
N ILE A 78 7.24 -17.73 -1.76
CA ILE A 78 6.30 -17.73 -0.65
C ILE A 78 5.16 -18.68 -0.97
N ASP A 79 4.87 -19.58 -0.03
CA ASP A 79 3.71 -20.47 -0.10
C ASP A 79 2.75 -20.30 1.08
N THR A 80 3.12 -19.54 2.11
CA THR A 80 2.28 -19.26 3.28
C THR A 80 2.37 -17.80 3.69
N VAL A 81 1.21 -17.19 3.99
CA VAL A 81 1.09 -15.85 4.58
C VAL A 81 0.17 -15.92 5.80
N ASP A 82 0.64 -15.42 6.94
CA ASP A 82 -0.04 -15.46 8.24
C ASP A 82 -0.60 -16.85 8.60
N GLY A 83 0.22 -17.88 8.38
CA GLY A 83 -0.14 -19.28 8.64
C GLY A 83 -1.13 -19.88 7.65
N LYS A 84 -1.58 -19.13 6.63
CA LYS A 84 -2.47 -19.63 5.57
C LYS A 84 -1.68 -19.97 4.31
N LYS A 85 -1.81 -21.22 3.87
CA LYS A 85 -1.20 -21.67 2.62
C LYS A 85 -1.88 -21.02 1.42
N LEU A 86 -1.06 -20.54 0.48
CA LEU A 86 -1.51 -19.93 -0.76
C LEU A 86 -1.84 -21.01 -1.79
N GLU A 87 -2.87 -20.76 -2.60
CA GLU A 87 -3.22 -21.61 -3.75
C GLU A 87 -2.10 -21.61 -4.80
N LYS A 88 -1.50 -20.44 -5.02
CA LYS A 88 -0.37 -20.23 -5.91
C LYS A 88 0.76 -19.54 -5.16
N THR A 89 1.98 -20.03 -5.35
CA THR A 89 3.16 -19.42 -4.74
C THR A 89 3.44 -18.04 -5.34
N ILE A 90 4.02 -17.16 -4.52
CA ILE A 90 4.36 -15.79 -4.89
C ILE A 90 5.87 -15.65 -4.82
N LEU A 91 6.48 -15.18 -5.90
CA LEU A 91 7.88 -14.79 -5.90
C LEU A 91 7.99 -13.32 -5.52
N ILE A 92 8.73 -13.02 -4.46
CA ILE A 92 9.00 -11.64 -4.07
C ILE A 92 10.46 -11.50 -3.65
N LYS A 93 11.06 -10.37 -4.00
CA LYS A 93 12.37 -10.02 -3.48
C LYS A 93 12.27 -9.73 -1.98
N VAL A 94 13.19 -10.28 -1.21
CA VAL A 94 13.39 -9.90 0.19
C VAL A 94 14.57 -8.93 0.24
N ASP A 95 14.41 -7.79 0.88
CA ASP A 95 15.50 -6.86 1.13
C ASP A 95 16.12 -7.11 2.52
N ASN A 96 17.21 -6.40 2.85
CA ASN A 96 17.86 -6.34 4.18
C ASN A 96 18.11 -7.68 4.94
N VAL A 97 18.18 -8.80 4.25
CA VAL A 97 18.60 -10.10 4.79
C VAL A 97 19.23 -10.92 3.67
N ARG A 98 20.17 -11.81 3.97
CA ARG A 98 20.68 -12.79 3.00
C ARG A 98 20.02 -14.14 3.23
N LEU A 99 19.13 -14.55 2.33
CA LEU A 99 18.39 -15.80 2.48
C LEU A 99 19.32 -17.01 2.30
N PRO A 100 19.25 -18.01 3.19
CA PRO A 100 19.94 -19.28 3.01
C PRO A 100 19.32 -20.10 1.88
N THR A 101 20.16 -20.87 1.20
CA THR A 101 19.74 -21.84 0.18
C THR A 101 19.03 -23.02 0.83
N LYS A 102 18.06 -23.61 0.12
CA LYS A 102 17.35 -24.84 0.52
C LYS A 102 16.75 -24.87 1.92
N THR A 103 16.56 -23.70 2.55
CA THR A 103 16.16 -23.58 3.95
C THR A 103 14.85 -22.81 4.03
N ARG A 104 13.90 -23.36 4.78
CA ARG A 104 12.63 -22.70 5.07
C ARG A 104 12.89 -21.46 5.91
N CYS A 105 12.43 -20.31 5.43
CA CYS A 105 12.49 -19.05 6.15
C CYS A 105 11.09 -18.69 6.65
N ILE A 106 11.00 -18.24 7.89
CA ILE A 106 9.80 -17.65 8.49
C ILE A 106 10.15 -16.22 8.87
N LEU A 107 9.58 -15.26 8.15
CA LEU A 107 9.96 -13.84 8.24
C LEU A 107 8.74 -13.03 8.66
N LYS A 108 8.91 -12.13 9.62
CA LYS A 108 7.89 -11.15 10.00
C LYS A 108 8.33 -9.77 9.57
N GLY A 109 7.46 -9.04 8.90
CA GLY A 109 7.82 -7.79 8.25
C GLY A 109 6.64 -7.21 7.49
N TYR A 110 6.90 -6.48 6.43
CA TYR A 110 5.86 -5.87 5.62
C TYR A 110 6.29 -5.79 4.15
N GLU A 111 5.28 -5.74 3.28
CA GLU A 111 5.48 -5.49 1.86
C GLU A 111 5.56 -3.98 1.57
N LEU A 112 6.52 -3.59 0.75
CA LEU A 112 6.61 -2.29 0.12
C LEU A 112 6.67 -2.46 -1.40
N GLY A 113 6.70 -1.35 -2.12
CA GLY A 113 7.22 -1.37 -3.47
C GLY A 113 7.87 -0.05 -3.84
N ARG A 114 8.54 -0.08 -4.98
CA ARG A 114 9.23 1.07 -5.56
C ARG A 114 9.15 0.99 -7.07
N MET A 115 9.31 2.13 -7.72
CA MET A 115 9.54 2.12 -9.15
C MET A 115 11.01 1.75 -9.43
N VAL A 116 11.23 0.94 -10.44
CA VAL A 116 12.56 0.55 -10.93
C VAL A 116 12.66 0.77 -12.43
N GLY A 117 13.88 0.91 -12.94
CA GLY A 117 14.14 1.33 -14.31
C GLY A 117 14.13 2.86 -14.44
N ARG A 118 14.29 3.34 -15.67
CA ARG A 118 14.29 4.78 -15.95
C ARG A 118 12.90 5.29 -16.29
N PRO A 119 12.42 6.38 -15.67
CA PRO A 119 11.13 6.99 -16.03
C PRO A 119 11.05 7.40 -17.51
N PRO A 120 9.90 7.17 -18.20
CA PRO A 120 9.69 7.62 -19.58
C PRO A 120 9.92 9.13 -19.81
N ALA A 121 9.69 9.94 -18.78
CA ALA A 121 9.89 11.39 -18.83
C ALA A 121 11.36 11.78 -19.12
N GLU A 122 12.34 10.96 -18.71
CA GLU A 122 13.74 11.23 -19.03
C GLU A 122 14.03 11.08 -20.52
N TYR A 123 13.39 10.14 -21.21
CA TYR A 123 13.52 9.97 -22.66
C TYR A 123 12.90 11.15 -23.42
N ALA A 124 11.76 11.67 -22.94
CA ALA A 124 11.15 12.88 -23.50
C ALA A 124 12.08 14.08 -23.36
N LEU A 125 12.65 14.29 -22.16
CA LEU A 125 13.64 15.34 -21.92
C LEU A 125 14.88 15.18 -22.82
N TYR A 126 15.39 13.96 -23.00
CA TYR A 126 16.56 13.71 -23.85
C TYR A 126 16.29 14.13 -25.31
N LYS A 127 15.07 13.86 -25.80
CA LYS A 127 14.62 14.30 -27.13
C LYS A 127 14.49 15.82 -27.22
N GLU A 128 13.93 16.47 -26.20
CA GLU A 128 13.83 17.95 -26.15
C GLU A 128 15.20 18.64 -26.18
N LEU A 129 16.21 18.01 -25.57
CA LEU A 129 17.60 18.48 -25.62
C LEU A 129 18.31 18.18 -26.95
N GLY A 130 17.60 17.69 -27.97
CA GLY A 130 18.16 17.34 -29.28
C GLY A 130 19.07 16.11 -29.28
N LYS A 131 19.03 15.28 -28.22
CA LYS A 131 19.81 14.05 -28.12
C LYS A 131 18.99 12.84 -28.59
N ASN A 132 19.68 11.76 -28.94
CA ASN A 132 19.03 10.52 -29.37
C ASN A 132 18.58 9.67 -28.17
N PRO A 133 17.28 9.41 -27.95
CA PRO A 133 16.80 8.58 -26.84
C PRO A 133 17.26 7.12 -26.91
N ALA A 134 17.67 6.61 -28.07
CA ALA A 134 18.17 5.24 -28.20
C ALA A 134 19.45 5.01 -27.38
N GLU A 135 20.33 6.01 -27.30
CA GLU A 135 21.55 5.94 -26.46
C GLU A 135 21.21 5.77 -24.98
N LEU A 136 20.09 6.36 -24.54
CA LEU A 136 19.59 6.22 -23.18
C LEU A 136 19.06 4.81 -22.95
N ALA A 137 18.30 4.28 -23.92
CA ALA A 137 17.70 2.95 -23.86
C ALA A 137 18.75 1.83 -23.81
N GLU A 138 19.85 1.97 -24.56
CA GLU A 138 20.96 1.00 -24.56
C GLU A 138 21.61 0.83 -23.18
N ARG A 139 21.56 1.86 -22.34
CA ARG A 139 22.12 1.84 -20.97
C ARG A 139 21.13 1.31 -19.94
N ASP A 140 19.86 1.17 -20.29
CA ASP A 140 18.82 0.80 -19.35
C ASP A 140 18.65 -0.72 -19.29
N ALA A 141 19.10 -1.31 -18.18
CA ALA A 141 19.04 -2.75 -17.97
C ALA A 141 17.63 -3.25 -17.61
N VAL A 142 16.73 -2.37 -17.16
CA VAL A 142 15.41 -2.75 -16.62
C VAL A 142 14.34 -1.73 -17.07
N PRO A 143 13.20 -2.17 -17.62
CA PRO A 143 12.12 -1.26 -18.02
C PRO A 143 11.49 -0.57 -16.80
N TRP A 144 10.88 0.59 -17.01
CA TRP A 144 10.13 1.30 -15.96
C TRP A 144 8.92 0.50 -15.49
N HIS A 145 8.93 0.03 -14.25
CA HIS A 145 7.78 -0.67 -13.68
C HIS A 145 7.74 -0.58 -12.16
N TRP A 146 6.55 -0.83 -11.61
CA TRP A 146 6.36 -1.02 -10.17
C TRP A 146 6.91 -2.37 -9.74
N ARG A 147 7.73 -2.37 -8.69
CA ARG A 147 8.34 -3.58 -8.16
C ARG A 147 8.05 -3.75 -6.67
N PRO A 148 7.27 -4.77 -6.27
CA PRO A 148 7.06 -5.11 -4.87
C PRO A 148 8.30 -5.78 -4.26
N TYR A 149 8.49 -5.60 -2.96
CA TYR A 149 9.53 -6.28 -2.19
C TYR A 149 9.10 -6.40 -0.71
N PHE A 150 9.65 -7.39 -0.01
CA PHE A 150 9.37 -7.61 1.40
C PHE A 150 10.55 -7.17 2.26
N VAL A 151 10.26 -6.47 3.36
CA VAL A 151 11.25 -6.00 4.33
C VAL A 151 11.06 -6.77 5.64
N PRO A 152 11.88 -7.79 5.93
CA PRO A 152 11.86 -8.47 7.21
C PRO A 152 12.33 -7.53 8.32
N MET A 153 11.56 -7.51 9.41
CA MET A 153 11.94 -6.89 10.68
C MET A 153 12.40 -7.94 11.70
N ILE A 154 11.80 -9.13 11.66
CA ILE A 154 12.16 -10.25 12.54
C ILE A 154 12.33 -11.49 11.67
N VAL A 155 13.42 -12.23 11.91
CA VAL A 155 13.60 -13.58 11.40
C VAL A 155 13.23 -14.55 12.51
N VAL A 156 12.20 -15.35 12.28
CA VAL A 156 11.79 -16.41 13.21
C VAL A 156 12.60 -17.66 12.92
N GLU A 157 12.70 -18.04 11.65
CA GLU A 157 13.52 -19.14 11.18
C GLU A 157 14.26 -18.77 9.88
N PRO A 158 15.49 -19.27 9.66
CA PRO A 158 16.28 -20.02 10.63
C PRO A 158 16.83 -19.14 11.76
N GLN A 159 16.92 -19.69 12.96
CA GLN A 159 17.51 -19.00 14.11
C GLN A 159 18.95 -18.51 13.80
N GLY A 160 19.27 -17.30 14.25
CA GLY A 160 20.59 -16.70 14.07
C GLY A 160 20.80 -15.98 12.74
N LEU A 161 19.87 -16.10 11.77
CA LEU A 161 19.90 -15.27 10.57
C LEU A 161 19.60 -13.81 10.92
N LYS A 162 20.52 -12.91 10.56
CA LYS A 162 20.45 -11.48 10.93
C LYS A 162 19.94 -10.63 9.78
N THR A 163 19.06 -9.68 10.10
CA THR A 163 18.73 -8.58 9.20
C THR A 163 19.86 -7.53 9.22
N THR A 164 20.16 -6.95 8.07
CA THR A 164 21.06 -5.82 7.92
C THR A 164 20.26 -4.52 8.05
N THR A 165 19.63 -4.30 9.19
CA THR A 165 18.95 -3.03 9.45
C THR A 165 19.97 -1.92 9.69
N ASN A 166 20.31 -1.17 8.64
CA ASN A 166 20.97 0.15 8.71
C ASN A 166 19.94 1.29 8.89
N TRP A 167 18.82 1.02 9.56
CA TRP A 167 17.98 2.11 10.08
C TRP A 167 18.68 2.56 11.34
N GLY A 168 19.29 3.75 11.33
CA GLY A 168 20.10 4.32 12.42
C GLY A 168 19.34 4.56 13.74
N ILE A 169 18.57 3.58 14.21
CA ILE A 169 18.02 3.51 15.55
C ILE A 169 19.11 2.86 16.40
N THR A 170 20.16 3.64 16.69
CA THR A 170 21.00 3.40 17.87
C THR A 170 20.09 3.35 19.08
N LYS A 171 20.12 2.21 19.80
CA LYS A 171 19.56 2.12 21.15
C LYS A 171 20.28 3.07 22.09
#